data_AF-A0A7X3TMK3-F1
#
_entry.id   AF-A0A7X3TMK3-F1
#
_cell.length_a   1.000
_cell.length_b   1.000
_cell.length_c   1.000
_cell.angle_alpha   90.00
_cell.angle_beta   90.00
_cell.angle_gamma   90.00
#
_symmetry.space_group_name_H-M   'P 1'
#
loop_
_entity.id
_entity.type
_entity.pdbx_description
1 polymer ?
#
loop_
_entity_poly.entity_id
_entity_poly.type
_entity_poly.pdbx_seq_one_letter_code
_entity_poly.pdbx_strand_id
1 'polypeptide(L)'
;MKGLSGFLAIGALVVGSACADIVDPRLYQLSSGDEVIDSGVMNVSRLGQDISSEAFQVIRRADGGRTIVSMVSAADNSFEIPARWDYDAKEEATGAAGWGKHADGRAFEVTLRRDADAATMSVAYESGERVTYEGECPSGCLMDMMPGAIPQFTMSRRYDADTAGVQDFRWMAFVLNQDMRSFDVVVSIDHVRDFSVARADGSEITVRHFVFDEKGSLDGTGEGYETHSNHWVDTTHRPIKFKVGQTIGLRAGFEDIDDRLTPR
;
A
#
# COMPACT_ATOMS: atom_id res chain seq x y z
N MET A 1 -3.30 17.30 67.99
CA MET A 1 -2.05 16.64 67.59
C MET A 1 -2.26 15.94 66.26
N LYS A 2 -1.48 16.35 65.25
CA LYS A 2 -1.21 15.69 63.94
C LYS A 2 -2.44 15.51 63.01
N GLY A 3 -2.52 16.06 61.79
CA GLY A 3 -1.55 16.70 60.90
C GLY A 3 -1.63 16.06 59.50
N LEU A 4 -1.70 16.91 58.45
CA LEU A 4 -1.45 16.63 57.02
C LEU A 4 -2.43 15.68 56.31
N SER A 5 -2.72 15.71 55.01
CA SER A 5 -2.49 16.56 53.82
C SER A 5 -3.49 15.99 52.78
N GLY A 6 -4.28 16.76 52.03
CA GLY A 6 -3.79 17.50 50.87
C GLY A 6 -3.33 16.56 49.75
N PHE A 7 -4.24 15.93 49.00
CA PHE A 7 -3.95 15.44 47.64
C PHE A 7 -5.21 15.55 46.76
N LEU A 8 -5.20 16.55 45.88
CA LEU A 8 -5.94 16.51 44.63
C LEU A 8 -5.40 15.31 43.84
N ALA A 9 -6.21 14.28 43.67
CA ALA A 9 -5.98 13.32 42.60
C ALA A 9 -6.54 13.96 41.31
N ILE A 10 -5.65 14.63 40.58
CA ILE A 10 -5.85 14.88 39.15
C ILE A 10 -5.81 13.49 38.52
N GLY A 11 -6.99 12.90 38.33
CA GLY A 11 -7.14 11.70 37.51
C GLY A 11 -6.72 12.08 36.10
N ALA A 12 -5.47 11.77 35.77
CA ALA A 12 -5.00 11.75 34.40
C ALA A 12 -6.01 10.94 33.60
N LEU A 13 -6.64 11.59 32.63
CA LEU A 13 -7.33 10.89 31.55
C LEU A 13 -6.27 10.00 30.93
N VAL A 14 -6.31 8.71 31.25
CA VAL A 14 -5.68 7.69 30.42
C VAL A 14 -6.46 7.76 29.12
N VAL A 15 -5.93 8.51 28.16
CA VAL A 15 -6.32 8.37 26.76
C VAL A 15 -6.02 6.92 26.46
N GLY A 16 -7.06 6.09 26.46
CA GLY A 16 -6.94 4.71 26.07
C GLY A 16 -6.28 4.69 24.71
N SER A 17 -5.09 4.10 24.62
CA SER A 17 -4.66 3.47 23.39
C SER A 17 -5.78 2.52 23.00
N ALA A 18 -6.68 2.97 22.13
CA ALA A 18 -7.38 2.03 21.30
C ALA A 18 -6.27 1.25 20.60
N CYS A 19 -6.08 -0.01 20.98
CA CYS A 19 -5.46 -0.95 20.07
C CYS A 19 -6.28 -0.83 18.79
N ALA A 20 -5.75 -0.13 17.79
CA ALA A 20 -6.35 -0.16 16.48
C ALA A 20 -6.34 -1.63 16.08
N ASP A 21 -7.51 -2.25 15.95
CA ASP A 21 -7.60 -3.62 15.47
C ASP A 21 -6.87 -3.70 14.13
N ILE A 22 -5.98 -4.68 13.99
CA ILE A 22 -5.29 -4.89 12.73
C ILE A 22 -6.34 -5.26 11.67
N VAL A 23 -6.24 -4.67 10.47
CA VAL A 23 -7.19 -4.91 9.35
C VAL A 23 -7.49 -6.40 9.18
N ASP A 24 -6.47 -7.25 9.34
CA ASP A 24 -6.64 -8.69 9.48
C ASP A 24 -5.51 -9.31 10.33
N PRO A 25 -5.81 -9.97 11.46
CA PRO A 25 -4.80 -10.59 12.33
C PRO A 25 -4.07 -11.79 11.67
N ARG A 26 -4.56 -12.30 10.53
CA ARG A 26 -3.83 -13.28 9.69
C ARG A 26 -2.63 -12.63 9.01
N LEU A 27 -2.70 -11.34 8.71
CA LEU A 27 -1.63 -10.59 8.04
C LEU A 27 -0.52 -10.20 9.00
N TYR A 28 -0.91 -9.75 10.19
CA TYR A 28 0.04 -9.20 11.14
C TYR A 28 -0.49 -9.24 12.58
N GLN A 29 0.42 -9.47 13.52
CA GLN A 29 0.16 -9.33 14.95
C GLN A 29 1.14 -8.31 15.52
N LEU A 30 0.60 -7.27 16.17
CA LEU A 30 1.42 -6.24 16.81
C LEU A 30 2.30 -6.85 17.89
N SER A 31 3.58 -6.54 17.83
CA SER A 31 4.60 -6.89 18.81
C SER A 31 4.96 -5.66 19.64
N SER A 32 5.66 -5.89 20.76
CA SER A 32 6.17 -4.81 21.59
C SER A 32 7.11 -3.90 20.80
N GLY A 33 6.78 -2.60 20.74
CA GLY A 33 7.56 -1.59 20.01
C GLY A 33 7.05 -1.28 18.60
N ASP A 34 6.02 -1.99 18.13
CA ASP A 34 5.33 -1.63 16.89
C ASP A 34 4.36 -0.46 17.10
N GLU A 35 4.22 0.39 16.09
CA GLU A 35 3.35 1.57 16.10
C GLU A 35 2.56 1.66 14.78
N VAL A 36 1.23 1.80 14.86
CA VAL A 36 0.42 2.14 13.68
C VAL A 36 0.62 3.62 13.36
N ILE A 37 1.33 3.91 12.27
CA ILE A 37 1.71 5.27 11.86
C ILE A 37 0.79 5.86 10.78
N ASP A 38 0.02 5.03 10.08
CA ASP A 38 -1.06 5.47 9.19
C ASP A 38 -2.16 4.41 9.09
N SER A 39 -3.40 4.84 8.83
CA SER A 39 -4.51 3.94 8.55
C SER A 39 -5.63 4.65 7.81
N GLY A 40 -6.43 3.91 7.06
CA GLY A 40 -7.58 4.47 6.37
C GLY A 40 -8.25 3.48 5.42
N VAL A 41 -9.14 4.03 4.60
CA VAL A 41 -9.82 3.30 3.53
C VAL A 41 -9.64 4.09 2.24
N MET A 42 -9.19 3.42 1.19
CA MET A 42 -9.16 3.93 -0.18
C MET A 42 -10.40 3.42 -0.90
N ASN A 43 -11.34 4.30 -1.23
CA ASN A 43 -12.53 3.94 -2.01
C ASN A 43 -12.18 4.01 -3.49
N VAL A 44 -12.44 2.95 -4.23
CA VAL A 44 -12.08 2.83 -5.64
C VAL A 44 -13.33 2.81 -6.50
N SER A 45 -13.41 3.75 -7.42
CA SER A 45 -14.49 3.88 -8.39
C SER A 45 -13.99 3.84 -9.81
N ARG A 46 -14.86 3.47 -10.75
CA ARG A 46 -14.61 3.52 -12.19
C ARG A 46 -15.83 4.10 -12.88
N LEU A 47 -15.65 5.14 -13.69
CA LEU A 47 -16.76 5.85 -14.35
C LEU A 47 -17.86 6.30 -13.36
N GLY A 48 -17.46 6.68 -12.14
CA GLY A 48 -18.36 7.11 -11.07
C GLY A 48 -19.13 5.98 -10.36
N GLN A 49 -18.81 4.71 -10.66
CA GLN A 49 -19.37 3.56 -9.96
C GLN A 49 -18.34 2.98 -9.01
N ASP A 50 -18.71 2.72 -7.76
CA ASP A 50 -17.84 2.05 -6.80
C ASP A 50 -17.58 0.61 -7.25
N ILE A 51 -16.30 0.22 -7.30
CA ILE A 51 -15.88 -1.12 -7.73
C ILE A 51 -15.16 -1.90 -6.63
N SER A 52 -14.46 -1.22 -5.73
CA SER A 52 -13.81 -1.84 -4.58
C SER A 52 -13.45 -0.81 -3.52
N SER A 53 -13.03 -1.28 -2.36
CA SER A 53 -12.35 -0.48 -1.33
C SER A 53 -11.13 -1.21 -0.81
N GLU A 54 -10.09 -0.48 -0.42
CA GLU A 54 -8.92 -1.02 0.25
C GLU A 54 -8.78 -0.40 1.63
N ALA A 55 -9.10 -1.17 2.68
CA ALA A 55 -8.79 -0.79 4.06
C ALA A 55 -7.33 -1.11 4.35
N PHE A 56 -6.59 -0.21 4.97
CA PHE A 56 -5.16 -0.39 5.19
C PHE A 56 -4.68 0.17 6.52
N GLN A 57 -3.56 -0.40 6.97
CA GLN A 57 -2.74 0.13 8.05
C GLN A 57 -1.26 0.06 7.66
N VAL A 58 -0.52 1.05 8.14
CA VAL A 58 0.93 1.14 8.00
C VAL A 58 1.52 1.11 9.39
N ILE A 59 2.34 0.11 9.66
CA ILE A 59 2.95 -0.16 10.95
C ILE A 59 4.44 0.12 10.85
N ARG A 60 4.96 0.97 11.72
CA ARG A 60 6.39 1.09 12.00
C ARG A 60 6.75 -0.04 12.96
N ARG A 61 7.67 -0.91 12.53
CA ARG A 61 8.19 -2.01 13.32
C ARG A 61 9.26 -1.53 14.28
N ALA A 62 9.46 -2.26 15.38
CA ALA A 62 10.51 -1.95 16.38
C ALA A 62 11.94 -1.90 15.80
N ASP A 63 12.21 -2.64 14.72
CA ASP A 63 13.49 -2.63 13.99
C ASP A 63 13.66 -1.41 13.06
N GLY A 64 12.69 -0.50 13.05
CA GLY A 64 12.64 0.67 12.18
C GLY A 64 12.05 0.38 10.79
N GLY A 65 11.81 -0.87 10.44
CA GLY A 65 11.15 -1.26 9.20
C GLY A 65 9.67 -0.89 9.17
N ARG A 66 9.02 -1.11 8.03
CA ARG A 66 7.61 -0.77 7.82
C ARG A 66 6.85 -1.97 7.29
N THR A 67 5.67 -2.23 7.85
CA THR A 67 4.74 -3.23 7.33
C THR A 67 3.47 -2.53 6.90
N ILE A 68 3.03 -2.78 5.67
CA ILE A 68 1.71 -2.40 5.20
C ILE A 68 0.85 -3.66 5.27
N VAL A 69 -0.34 -3.55 5.84
CA VAL A 69 -1.39 -4.56 5.73
C VAL A 69 -2.61 -3.91 5.10
N SER A 70 -3.23 -4.60 4.16
CA SER A 70 -4.47 -4.14 3.57
C SER A 70 -5.44 -5.27 3.28
N MET A 71 -6.70 -4.89 3.15
CA MET A 71 -7.81 -5.74 2.73
C MET A 71 -8.53 -5.05 1.60
N VAL A 72 -8.52 -5.67 0.42
CA VAL A 72 -9.26 -5.18 -0.74
C VAL A 72 -10.56 -5.95 -0.86
N SER A 73 -11.68 -5.25 -0.80
CA SER A 73 -13.03 -5.82 -0.91
C SER A 73 -13.71 -5.30 -2.16
N ALA A 74 -14.23 -6.19 -3.00
CA ALA A 74 -15.04 -5.82 -4.16
C ALA A 74 -16.38 -5.23 -3.71
N ALA A 75 -16.90 -4.23 -4.41
CA ALA A 75 -18.18 -3.60 -4.08
C ALA A 75 -19.37 -4.58 -4.19
N ASP A 76 -19.27 -5.58 -5.07
CA ASP A 76 -20.24 -6.66 -5.25
C ASP A 76 -20.00 -7.87 -4.33
N ASN A 77 -19.01 -7.78 -3.43
CA ASN A 77 -18.54 -8.87 -2.56
C ASN A 77 -18.03 -10.11 -3.31
N SER A 78 -17.64 -9.99 -4.58
CA SER A 78 -17.09 -11.09 -5.37
C SER A 78 -15.73 -11.58 -4.86
N PHE A 79 -14.95 -10.70 -4.24
CA PHE A 79 -13.68 -11.05 -3.61
C PHE A 79 -13.37 -10.20 -2.37
N GLU A 80 -12.56 -10.78 -1.50
CA GLU A 80 -11.89 -10.12 -0.39
C GLU A 80 -10.45 -10.64 -0.36
N ILE A 81 -9.49 -9.73 -0.45
CA ILE A 81 -8.06 -10.05 -0.67
C ILE A 81 -7.23 -9.39 0.42
N PRO A 82 -6.83 -10.15 1.45
CA PRO A 82 -5.89 -9.68 2.45
C PRO A 82 -4.47 -9.78 1.90
N ALA A 83 -3.68 -8.72 2.09
CA ALA A 83 -2.29 -8.70 1.68
C ALA A 83 -1.42 -7.87 2.62
N ARG A 84 -0.13 -8.21 2.63
CA ARG A 84 0.91 -7.63 3.48
C ARG A 84 2.16 -7.37 2.66
N TRP A 85 2.85 -6.28 2.98
CA TRP A 85 4.14 -5.91 2.41
C TRP A 85 5.08 -5.46 3.51
N ASP A 86 6.30 -5.97 3.47
CA ASP A 86 7.33 -5.69 4.47
C ASP A 86 8.52 -4.98 3.84
N TYR A 87 8.91 -3.88 4.46
CA TYR A 87 10.05 -3.06 4.09
C TYR A 87 11.03 -2.94 5.26
N ASP A 88 12.32 -2.86 4.97
CA ASP A 88 13.34 -2.59 5.99
C ASP A 88 13.36 -1.09 6.39
N ALA A 89 14.29 -0.72 7.27
CA ALA A 89 14.42 0.66 7.75
C ALA A 89 14.84 1.67 6.66
N LYS A 90 15.31 1.18 5.50
CA LYS A 90 15.67 1.99 4.31
C LYS A 90 14.55 1.98 3.26
N GLU A 91 13.37 1.47 3.61
CA GLU A 91 12.22 1.30 2.71
C GLU A 91 12.50 0.33 1.53
N GLU A 92 13.50 -0.55 1.66
CA GLU A 92 13.73 -1.64 0.70
C GLU A 92 12.74 -2.77 0.96
N ALA A 93 12.13 -3.33 -0.09
CA ALA A 93 11.23 -4.46 0.05
C ALA A 93 11.98 -5.69 0.57
N THR A 94 11.41 -6.37 1.56
CA THR A 94 11.94 -7.60 2.17
C THR A 94 11.04 -8.81 1.91
N GLY A 95 9.75 -8.58 1.75
CA GLY A 95 8.78 -9.60 1.40
C GLY A 95 7.37 -9.04 1.21
N ALA A 96 6.48 -9.89 0.73
CA ALA A 96 5.05 -9.65 0.70
C ALA A 96 4.29 -10.98 0.81
N ALA A 97 3.06 -10.93 1.28
CA ALA A 97 2.21 -12.11 1.36
C ALA A 97 0.76 -11.73 1.07
N GLY A 98 -0.03 -12.64 0.51
CA GLY A 98 -1.44 -12.38 0.26
C GLY A 98 -2.22 -13.65 -0.02
N TRP A 99 -3.54 -13.57 0.18
CA TRP A 99 -4.46 -14.67 -0.06
C TRP A 99 -5.39 -14.30 -1.21
N GLY A 100 -5.37 -15.13 -2.24
CA GLY A 100 -6.21 -15.00 -3.42
C GLY A 100 -7.28 -16.08 -3.48
N LYS A 101 -8.20 -15.87 -4.41
CA LYS A 101 -9.26 -16.83 -4.71
C LYS A 101 -9.53 -16.79 -6.21
N HIS A 102 -9.51 -17.95 -6.85
CA HIS A 102 -9.90 -18.09 -8.25
C HIS A 102 -11.40 -17.83 -8.43
N ALA A 103 -11.81 -17.53 -9.67
CA ALA A 103 -13.23 -17.38 -10.02
C ALA A 103 -14.08 -18.62 -9.71
N ASP A 104 -13.48 -19.82 -9.73
CA ASP A 104 -14.15 -21.08 -9.36
C ASP A 104 -14.21 -21.32 -7.84
N GLY A 105 -13.64 -20.42 -7.05
CA GLY A 105 -13.67 -20.41 -5.60
C GLY A 105 -12.51 -21.11 -4.90
N ARG A 106 -11.56 -21.69 -5.63
CA ARG A 106 -10.34 -22.28 -5.02
C ARG A 106 -9.46 -21.18 -4.43
N ALA A 107 -9.04 -21.37 -3.18
CA ALA A 107 -8.16 -20.43 -2.50
C ALA A 107 -6.67 -20.77 -2.72
N PHE A 108 -5.84 -19.74 -2.67
CA PHE A 108 -4.38 -19.89 -2.69
C PHE A 108 -3.72 -18.80 -1.84
N GLU A 109 -2.50 -19.08 -1.42
CA GLU A 109 -1.64 -18.17 -0.68
C GLU A 109 -0.38 -17.90 -1.49
N VAL A 110 0.04 -16.64 -1.55
CA VAL A 110 1.28 -16.22 -2.20
C VAL A 110 2.21 -15.64 -1.16
N THR A 111 3.47 -16.03 -1.20
CA THR A 111 4.55 -15.42 -0.43
C THR A 111 5.66 -15.00 -1.38
N LEU A 112 6.07 -13.74 -1.28
CA LEU A 112 7.25 -13.16 -1.91
C LEU A 112 8.30 -12.91 -0.84
N ARG A 113 9.54 -13.30 -1.13
CA ARG A 113 10.69 -13.05 -0.26
C ARG A 113 11.86 -12.54 -1.07
N ARG A 114 12.50 -11.47 -0.59
CA ARG A 114 13.73 -10.96 -1.20
C ARG A 114 14.94 -11.63 -0.55
N ASP A 115 15.89 -12.04 -1.39
CA ASP A 115 17.17 -12.60 -1.02
C ASP A 115 18.29 -11.93 -1.82
N ALA A 116 18.93 -10.92 -1.21
CA ALA A 116 19.92 -10.07 -1.87
C ALA A 116 19.38 -9.42 -3.16
N ASP A 117 19.90 -9.81 -4.32
CA ASP A 117 19.53 -9.31 -5.65
C ASP A 117 18.54 -10.24 -6.37
N ALA A 118 18.00 -11.23 -5.68
CA ALA A 118 17.00 -12.16 -6.18
C ALA A 118 15.76 -12.13 -5.28
N ALA A 119 14.69 -12.74 -5.76
CA ALA A 119 13.51 -12.99 -4.95
C ALA A 119 12.78 -14.27 -5.38
N THR A 120 12.13 -14.87 -4.40
CA THR A 120 11.37 -16.11 -4.55
C THR A 120 9.90 -15.82 -4.32
N MET A 121 9.06 -16.29 -5.24
CA MET A 121 7.61 -16.28 -5.14
C MET A 121 7.12 -17.71 -4.96
N SER A 122 6.41 -18.00 -3.89
CA SER A 122 5.79 -19.30 -3.65
C SER A 122 4.28 -19.17 -3.62
N VAL A 123 3.59 -20.00 -4.40
CA VAL A 123 2.13 -20.11 -4.44
C VAL A 123 1.74 -21.46 -3.85
N ALA A 124 0.94 -21.45 -2.79
CA ALA A 124 0.39 -22.63 -2.15
C ALA A 124 -1.11 -22.70 -2.39
N TYR A 125 -1.55 -23.73 -3.11
CA TYR A 125 -2.95 -23.95 -3.44
C TYR A 125 -3.62 -24.84 -2.39
N GLU A 126 -4.93 -24.68 -2.20
CA GLU A 126 -5.73 -25.51 -1.29
C GLU A 126 -5.67 -27.02 -1.63
N SER A 127 -5.39 -27.36 -2.89
CA SER A 127 -5.16 -28.74 -3.34
C SER A 127 -3.93 -29.40 -2.70
N GLY A 128 -3.07 -28.63 -2.02
CA GLY A 128 -1.77 -29.05 -1.50
C GLY A 128 -0.63 -28.87 -2.50
N GLU A 129 -0.92 -28.47 -3.74
CA GLU A 129 0.10 -28.10 -4.72
C GLU A 129 0.86 -26.85 -4.27
N ARG A 130 2.17 -26.87 -4.48
CA ARG A 130 3.04 -25.71 -4.26
C ARG A 130 3.90 -25.47 -5.48
N VAL A 131 3.88 -24.23 -5.97
CA VAL A 131 4.69 -23.78 -7.09
C VAL A 131 5.61 -22.67 -6.61
N THR A 132 6.86 -22.72 -7.03
CA THR A 132 7.86 -21.70 -6.69
C THR A 132 8.45 -21.13 -7.96
N TYR A 133 8.64 -19.83 -7.96
CA TYR A 133 9.23 -19.06 -9.03
C TYR A 133 10.36 -18.20 -8.48
N GLU A 134 11.35 -17.97 -9.32
CA GLU A 134 12.50 -17.13 -9.00
C GLU A 134 12.61 -16.01 -10.04
N GLY A 135 13.04 -14.84 -9.60
CA GLY A 135 13.28 -13.69 -10.46
C GLY A 135 14.35 -12.75 -9.89
N GLU A 136 14.83 -11.85 -10.74
CA GLU A 136 15.76 -10.80 -10.33
C GLU A 136 15.03 -9.74 -9.51
N CYS A 137 15.63 -9.33 -8.40
CA CYS A 137 15.11 -8.26 -7.56
C CYS A 137 16.29 -7.43 -7.02
N PRO A 138 16.94 -6.64 -7.89
CA PRO A 138 18.10 -5.83 -7.52
C PRO A 138 17.74 -4.78 -6.47
N SER A 139 18.74 -4.11 -5.89
CA SER A 139 18.49 -2.93 -5.03
C SER A 139 17.53 -1.94 -5.70
N GLY A 140 16.53 -1.45 -4.95
CA GLY A 140 15.47 -0.65 -5.54
C GLY A 140 14.21 -1.43 -5.92
N CYS A 141 14.29 -2.75 -6.02
CA CYS A 141 13.14 -3.61 -6.33
C CYS A 141 12.06 -3.52 -5.24
N LEU A 142 10.80 -3.49 -5.68
CA LEU A 142 9.61 -3.55 -4.85
C LEU A 142 8.88 -4.88 -5.07
N MET A 143 7.97 -5.20 -4.16
CA MET A 143 7.12 -6.38 -4.24
C MET A 143 5.68 -5.93 -4.13
N ASP A 144 4.79 -6.48 -4.94
CA ASP A 144 3.39 -6.09 -4.98
C ASP A 144 2.41 -7.27 -5.00
N MET A 145 1.20 -7.02 -4.50
CA MET A 145 0.07 -7.94 -4.53
C MET A 145 -1.17 -7.19 -5.02
N MET A 146 -1.58 -7.47 -6.25
CA MET A 146 -2.75 -6.81 -6.87
C MET A 146 -4.04 -7.55 -6.49
N PRO A 147 -5.18 -6.86 -6.32
CA PRO A 147 -5.42 -5.44 -6.60
C PRO A 147 -5.24 -4.50 -5.38
N GLY A 148 -4.08 -4.48 -4.74
CA GLY A 148 -3.70 -3.44 -3.76
C GLY A 148 -3.11 -2.20 -4.42
N ALA A 149 -3.60 -1.01 -4.05
CA ALA A 149 -3.07 0.28 -4.53
C ALA A 149 -2.13 0.93 -3.51
N ILE A 150 -2.31 0.68 -2.22
CA ILE A 150 -1.52 1.28 -1.14
C ILE A 150 -0.01 1.01 -1.25
N PRO A 151 0.47 -0.18 -1.62
CA PRO A 151 1.91 -0.45 -1.74
C PRO A 151 2.61 0.43 -2.77
N GLN A 152 1.91 0.82 -3.85
CA GLN A 152 2.47 1.67 -4.91
C GLN A 152 2.93 3.03 -4.37
N PHE A 153 2.26 3.56 -3.34
CA PHE A 153 2.64 4.83 -2.71
C PHE A 153 3.99 4.78 -1.99
N THR A 154 4.53 3.59 -1.69
CA THR A 154 5.89 3.43 -1.15
C THR A 154 6.93 4.04 -2.08
N MET A 155 6.74 3.98 -3.40
CA MET A 155 7.65 4.59 -4.38
C MET A 155 7.80 6.09 -4.16
N SER A 156 6.74 6.79 -3.76
CA SER A 156 6.85 8.22 -3.45
C SER A 156 7.79 8.49 -2.27
N ARG A 157 7.88 7.58 -1.30
CA ARG A 157 8.80 7.67 -0.15
C ARG A 157 10.25 7.39 -0.54
N ARG A 158 10.44 6.58 -1.58
CA ARG A 158 11.74 6.18 -2.11
C ARG A 158 12.28 7.14 -3.17
N TYR A 159 11.42 7.99 -3.72
CA TYR A 159 11.80 9.00 -4.69
C TYR A 159 12.81 9.98 -4.06
N ASP A 160 13.99 10.08 -4.67
CA ASP A 160 15.02 11.01 -4.24
C ASP A 160 14.83 12.37 -4.93
N ALA A 161 14.34 13.36 -4.18
CA ALA A 161 14.13 14.70 -4.71
C ALA A 161 15.43 15.40 -5.15
N ASP A 162 16.59 14.99 -4.65
CA ASP A 162 17.88 15.61 -4.98
C ASP A 162 18.42 15.13 -6.35
N THR A 163 18.02 13.94 -6.79
CA THR A 163 18.49 13.36 -8.06
C THR A 163 17.80 13.96 -9.29
N ALA A 164 16.71 14.72 -9.11
CA ALA A 164 15.90 15.42 -10.12
C ALA A 164 15.42 14.56 -11.32
N GLY A 165 14.11 14.63 -11.59
CA GLY A 165 13.49 13.98 -12.75
C GLY A 165 13.15 12.51 -12.53
N VAL A 166 12.90 11.81 -13.64
CA VAL A 166 12.34 10.45 -13.67
C VAL A 166 13.28 9.44 -13.01
N GLN A 167 12.72 8.60 -12.14
CA GLN A 167 13.42 7.50 -11.47
C GLN A 167 12.74 6.17 -11.76
N ASP A 168 13.53 5.14 -12.05
CA ASP A 168 13.01 3.82 -12.37
C ASP A 168 13.08 2.89 -11.15
N PHE A 169 11.97 2.23 -10.89
CA PHE A 169 11.83 1.13 -9.95
C PHE A 169 11.54 -0.15 -10.71
N ARG A 170 11.96 -1.28 -10.14
CA ARG A 170 11.48 -2.59 -10.58
C ARG A 170 10.49 -3.12 -9.56
N TRP A 171 9.52 -3.91 -9.98
CA TRP A 171 8.79 -4.72 -9.01
C TRP A 171 8.54 -6.14 -9.49
N MET A 172 8.25 -7.00 -8.53
CA MET A 172 7.66 -8.30 -8.75
C MET A 172 6.26 -8.31 -8.16
N ALA A 173 5.30 -8.69 -8.97
CA ALA A 173 3.89 -8.60 -8.62
C ALA A 173 3.19 -9.95 -8.76
N PHE A 174 2.17 -10.14 -7.95
CA PHE A 174 1.19 -11.19 -8.16
C PHE A 174 -0.23 -10.63 -8.17
N VAL A 175 -1.05 -11.09 -9.11
CA VAL A 175 -2.44 -10.68 -9.26
C VAL A 175 -3.34 -11.70 -8.58
N LEU A 176 -3.68 -11.45 -7.31
CA LEU A 176 -4.36 -12.39 -6.42
C LEU A 176 -5.80 -12.75 -6.84
N ASN A 177 -6.43 -11.93 -7.68
CA ASN A 177 -7.76 -12.23 -8.24
C ASN A 177 -7.70 -12.89 -9.63
N GLN A 178 -6.53 -13.01 -10.25
CA GLN A 178 -6.37 -13.60 -11.59
C GLN A 178 -5.39 -14.77 -11.62
N ASP A 179 -4.65 -15.02 -10.53
CA ASP A 179 -3.56 -16.01 -10.47
C ASP A 179 -2.48 -15.73 -11.52
N MET A 180 -2.09 -14.44 -11.64
CA MET A 180 -1.14 -13.99 -12.66
C MET A 180 0.14 -13.38 -12.06
N ARG A 181 1.20 -13.66 -12.80
CA ARG A 181 2.61 -13.30 -12.70
C ARG A 181 3.08 -11.92 -13.12
N SER A 182 3.98 -11.25 -12.41
CA SER A 182 4.96 -10.40 -13.12
C SER A 182 6.31 -10.31 -12.42
N PHE A 183 7.40 -10.47 -13.18
CA PHE A 183 8.78 -10.44 -12.68
C PHE A 183 9.66 -9.33 -13.27
N ASP A 184 9.21 -8.70 -14.36
CA ASP A 184 10.01 -7.76 -15.15
C ASP A 184 9.24 -6.47 -15.41
N VAL A 185 8.61 -5.93 -14.36
CA VAL A 185 7.93 -4.65 -14.47
C VAL A 185 8.90 -3.54 -14.10
N VAL A 186 8.96 -2.53 -14.95
CA VAL A 186 9.61 -1.26 -14.67
C VAL A 186 8.53 -0.22 -14.41
N VAL A 187 8.66 0.50 -13.31
CA VAL A 187 7.80 1.65 -12.98
C VAL A 187 8.68 2.89 -12.93
N SER A 188 8.49 3.78 -13.88
CA SER A 188 9.11 5.10 -13.88
C SER A 188 8.24 6.05 -13.07
N ILE A 189 8.81 6.77 -12.11
CA ILE A 189 8.12 7.78 -11.30
C ILE A 189 8.73 9.16 -11.56
N ASP A 190 7.88 10.16 -11.65
CA ASP A 190 8.28 11.57 -11.70
C ASP A 190 7.50 12.41 -10.68
N HIS A 191 8.18 13.36 -10.05
CA HIS A 191 7.55 14.36 -9.20
C HIS A 191 7.12 15.55 -10.05
N VAL A 192 5.81 15.69 -10.27
CA VAL A 192 5.28 16.73 -11.17
C VAL A 192 5.28 18.10 -10.51
N ARG A 193 4.75 18.17 -9.27
CA ARG A 193 4.59 19.43 -8.54
C ARG A 193 4.14 19.22 -7.09
N ASP A 194 4.43 20.23 -6.28
CA ASP A 194 3.79 20.46 -4.98
C ASP A 194 2.81 21.63 -5.08
N PHE A 195 1.67 21.53 -4.40
CA PHE A 195 0.69 22.62 -4.31
C PHE A 195 -0.17 22.53 -3.05
N SER A 196 -0.56 23.69 -2.52
CA SER A 196 -1.49 23.77 -1.39
C SER A 196 -2.93 23.68 -1.86
N VAL A 197 -3.76 22.99 -1.08
CA VAL A 197 -5.20 22.87 -1.31
C VAL A 197 -5.94 23.20 -0.01
N ALA A 198 -6.85 24.16 -0.09
CA ALA A 198 -7.74 24.48 1.03
C ALA A 198 -8.71 23.33 1.32
N ARG A 199 -8.98 23.07 2.58
CA ARG A 199 -9.91 22.04 3.07
C ARG A 199 -11.26 22.68 3.41
N ALA A 200 -12.30 21.87 3.52
CA ALA A 200 -13.63 22.36 3.91
C ALA A 200 -13.66 22.99 5.31
N ASP A 201 -12.77 22.59 6.21
CA ASP A 201 -12.63 23.14 7.57
C ASP A 201 -11.82 24.46 7.62
N GLY A 202 -11.39 24.97 6.46
CA GLY A 202 -10.59 26.19 6.35
C GLY A 202 -9.08 25.99 6.57
N SER A 203 -8.64 24.78 6.91
CA SER A 203 -7.21 24.44 6.92
C SER A 203 -6.67 24.31 5.49
N GLU A 204 -5.33 24.24 5.36
CA GLU A 204 -4.68 23.93 4.09
C GLU A 204 -3.84 22.67 4.24
N ILE A 205 -3.78 21.87 3.18
CA ILE A 205 -2.86 20.75 3.06
C ILE A 205 -1.94 20.95 1.85
N THR A 206 -0.65 20.70 2.01
CA THR A 206 0.28 20.60 0.89
C THR A 206 0.23 19.19 0.30
N VAL A 207 -0.06 19.13 -0.98
CA VAL A 207 -0.16 17.90 -1.76
C VAL A 207 1.01 17.81 -2.73
N ARG A 208 1.63 16.64 -2.80
CA ARG A 208 2.63 16.27 -3.79
C ARG A 208 1.97 15.40 -4.85
N HIS A 209 2.18 15.74 -6.12
CA HIS A 209 1.67 14.99 -7.25
C HIS A 209 2.80 14.28 -7.97
N PHE A 210 2.66 12.96 -8.06
CA PHE A 210 3.56 12.08 -8.78
C PHE A 210 2.84 11.44 -9.96
N VAL A 211 3.60 11.20 -11.03
CA VAL A 211 3.18 10.42 -12.19
C VAL A 211 3.99 9.14 -12.23
N PHE A 212 3.35 8.06 -12.63
CA PHE A 212 3.89 6.72 -12.72
C PHE A 212 3.61 6.17 -14.11
N ASP A 213 4.65 5.69 -14.77
CA ASP A 213 4.58 4.97 -16.03
C ASP A 213 5.08 3.55 -15.80
N GLU A 214 4.16 2.60 -15.82
CA GLU A 214 4.45 1.19 -15.59
C GLU A 214 4.47 0.42 -16.90
N LYS A 215 5.52 -0.38 -17.11
CA LYS A 215 5.72 -1.23 -18.28
C LYS A 215 6.14 -2.61 -17.83
N GLY A 216 5.44 -3.63 -18.31
CA GLY A 216 5.76 -5.01 -17.96
C GLY A 216 5.08 -6.02 -18.87
N SER A 217 5.19 -7.30 -18.51
CA SER A 217 4.40 -8.37 -19.11
C SER A 217 3.78 -9.21 -18.02
N LEU A 218 2.56 -9.67 -18.25
CA LEU A 218 1.92 -10.62 -17.35
C LEU A 218 2.26 -12.05 -17.81
N ASP A 219 2.54 -12.91 -16.84
CA ASP A 219 2.88 -14.33 -17.03
C ASP A 219 4.08 -14.64 -17.93
N GLY A 220 4.94 -13.64 -18.22
CA GLY A 220 6.11 -13.82 -19.07
C GLY A 220 5.78 -14.25 -20.51
N THR A 221 4.54 -14.06 -20.94
CA THR A 221 4.05 -14.39 -22.29
C THR A 221 4.69 -13.53 -23.38
N GLY A 222 5.33 -12.43 -23.00
CA GLY A 222 5.88 -11.41 -23.90
C GLY A 222 4.84 -10.40 -24.40
N GLU A 223 3.55 -10.60 -24.11
CA GLU A 223 2.53 -9.57 -24.34
C GLU A 223 2.70 -8.49 -23.26
N GLY A 224 3.19 -7.33 -23.71
CA GLY A 224 3.45 -6.20 -22.84
C GLY A 224 2.17 -5.44 -22.48
N TYR A 225 2.19 -4.78 -21.34
CA TYR A 225 1.25 -3.73 -20.97
C TYR A 225 1.99 -2.45 -20.63
N GLU A 226 1.30 -1.33 -20.81
CA GLU A 226 1.72 -0.02 -20.32
C GLU A 226 0.55 0.60 -19.57
N THR A 227 0.79 1.08 -18.35
CA THR A 227 -0.20 1.85 -17.61
C THR A 227 0.40 3.17 -17.14
N HIS A 228 -0.44 4.20 -17.14
CA HIS A 228 -0.09 5.52 -16.67
C HIS A 228 -0.99 5.87 -15.50
N SER A 229 -0.40 6.17 -14.35
CA SER A 229 -1.14 6.56 -13.15
C SER A 229 -0.64 7.87 -12.56
N ASN A 230 -1.56 8.56 -11.91
CA ASN A 230 -1.30 9.78 -11.16
C ASN A 230 -1.58 9.48 -9.69
N HIS A 231 -0.66 9.84 -8.81
CA HIS A 231 -0.78 9.62 -7.37
C HIS A 231 -0.57 10.94 -6.63
N TRP A 232 -1.43 11.18 -5.66
CA TRP A 232 -1.36 12.35 -4.78
C TRP A 232 -1.13 11.88 -3.35
N VAL A 233 -0.13 12.49 -2.73
CA VAL A 233 0.24 12.23 -1.33
C VAL A 233 0.40 13.54 -0.58
N ASP A 234 0.36 13.50 0.74
CA ASP A 234 0.78 14.64 1.55
C ASP A 234 2.31 14.71 1.69
N THR A 235 2.81 15.73 2.40
CA THR A 235 4.25 15.93 2.65
C THR A 235 4.92 14.81 3.45
N THR A 236 4.14 13.95 4.12
CA THR A 236 4.62 12.76 4.83
C THR A 236 4.47 11.48 4.01
N HIS A 237 4.09 11.62 2.73
CA HIS A 237 3.82 10.54 1.77
C HIS A 237 2.64 9.65 2.15
N ARG A 238 1.67 10.18 2.91
CA ARG A 238 0.41 9.46 3.15
C ARG A 238 -0.45 9.48 1.87
N PRO A 239 -1.01 8.35 1.44
CA PRO A 239 -1.89 8.30 0.27
C PRO A 239 -3.10 9.22 0.42
N ILE A 240 -3.42 9.98 -0.62
CA ILE A 240 -4.65 10.80 -0.72
C ILE A 240 -5.54 10.29 -1.84
N LYS A 241 -4.98 10.17 -3.05
CA LYS A 241 -5.73 9.81 -4.25
C LYS A 241 -4.82 9.10 -5.25
N PHE A 242 -5.37 8.24 -6.09
CA PHE A 242 -4.75 7.84 -7.34
C PHE A 242 -5.75 7.90 -8.50
N LYS A 243 -5.25 7.97 -9.73
CA LYS A 243 -6.05 7.85 -10.96
C LYS A 243 -5.29 7.05 -12.00
N VAL A 244 -5.92 6.00 -12.54
CA VAL A 244 -5.40 5.17 -13.64
C VAL A 244 -6.49 5.04 -14.69
N GLY A 245 -6.31 5.65 -15.86
CA GLY A 245 -7.36 5.72 -16.88
C GLY A 245 -8.67 6.29 -16.33
N GLN A 246 -9.71 5.46 -16.26
CA GLN A 246 -11.05 5.80 -15.74
C GLN A 246 -11.28 5.37 -14.29
N THR A 247 -10.29 4.73 -13.66
CA THR A 247 -10.33 4.28 -12.27
C THR A 247 -9.73 5.36 -11.37
N ILE A 248 -10.43 5.68 -10.28
CA ILE A 248 -10.02 6.65 -9.27
C ILE A 248 -10.07 5.95 -7.92
N GLY A 249 -8.97 6.01 -7.17
CA GLY A 249 -8.99 5.72 -5.74
C GLY A 249 -8.93 7.02 -4.97
N LEU A 250 -9.83 7.21 -4.01
CA LEU A 250 -9.83 8.36 -3.11
C LEU A 250 -9.87 7.88 -1.66
N ARG A 251 -8.92 8.37 -0.86
CA ARG A 251 -8.90 8.08 0.57
C ARG A 251 -10.07 8.76 1.26
N ALA A 252 -10.80 7.98 2.05
CA ALA A 252 -11.91 8.47 2.86
C ALA A 252 -11.46 9.67 3.71
N GLY A 253 -12.27 10.73 3.69
CA GLY A 253 -11.99 12.01 4.36
C GLY A 253 -11.30 13.05 3.48
N PHE A 254 -11.03 12.77 2.20
CA PHE A 254 -10.47 13.74 1.23
C PHE A 254 -11.44 14.14 0.10
N GLU A 255 -12.73 13.85 0.26
CA GLU A 255 -13.79 14.12 -0.72
C GLU A 255 -13.93 15.62 -1.05
N ASP A 256 -13.67 16.48 -0.07
CA ASP A 256 -13.75 17.93 -0.22
C ASP A 256 -12.73 18.49 -1.22
N ILE A 257 -11.63 17.79 -1.50
CA ILE A 257 -10.57 18.26 -2.39
C ILE A 257 -10.44 17.50 -3.71
N ASP A 258 -11.29 16.51 -3.97
CA ASP A 258 -11.13 15.57 -5.09
C ASP A 258 -10.99 16.25 -6.48
N ASP A 259 -11.91 17.17 -6.80
CA ASP A 259 -11.92 17.92 -8.06
C ASP A 259 -10.67 18.79 -8.25
N ARG A 260 -9.97 19.11 -7.17
CA ARG A 260 -8.74 19.93 -7.18
C ARG A 260 -7.49 19.08 -7.37
N LEU A 261 -7.63 17.76 -7.23
CA LEU A 261 -6.61 16.73 -7.47
C LEU A 261 -6.80 16.08 -8.85
N THR A 262 -6.97 16.89 -9.89
CA THR A 262 -7.03 16.40 -11.26
C THR A 262 -5.67 16.61 -11.94
N PRO A 263 -5.18 15.63 -12.73
CA PRO A 263 -4.07 15.88 -13.64
C PRO A 263 -4.45 17.05 -14.54
N ARG A 264 -3.54 18.01 -14.73
CA ARG A 264 -3.73 19.10 -15.68
C ARG A 264 -3.36 18.67 -17.08
#